data_AF-A0A251RZC0-F1
#
_entry.id   AF-A0A251RZC0-F1
#
_cell.length_a   1.000
_cell.length_b   1.000
_cell.length_c   1.000
_cell.angle_alpha   90.00
_cell.angle_beta   90.00
_cell.angle_gamma   90.00
#
_symmetry.space_group_name_H-M   'P 1'
#
loop_
_entity.id
_entity.type
_entity.pdbx_description
1 polymer ?
#
loop_
_entity_poly.entity_id
_entity_poly.type
_entity_poly.pdbx_seq_one_letter_code
_entity_poly.pdbx_strand_id
1 'polypeptide(L)'
;MIGEPADPFATPLEILPEWYFFPVFQILRTVPNKLLGVLLMVSVPAGLLTVPFLENVNKFQNPFRRPVATTVYIYIYIYIYIYIYIYIYIYIYIYIYIYIYMYVCNRVMETKKGFHVFYNDFVESSKNKMAFNFISYLLVAKY
;
A
#
# COMPACT_ATOMS: atom_id res chain seq x y z
N MET A 1 -14.82 8.11 22.68
CA MET A 1 -13.50 8.74 22.91
C MET A 1 -13.61 10.16 22.37
N ILE A 2 -13.53 11.17 23.24
CA ILE A 2 -13.42 12.57 22.80
C ILE A 2 -11.95 12.75 22.42
N GLY A 3 -11.69 13.08 21.16
CA GLY A 3 -10.35 13.27 20.63
C GLY A 3 -9.65 14.47 21.29
N GLU A 4 -8.35 14.58 21.06
CA GLU A 4 -7.58 15.75 21.48
C GLU A 4 -8.23 17.03 20.90
N PRO A 5 -8.31 18.12 21.69
CA PRO A 5 -8.89 19.37 21.21
C PRO A 5 -8.15 19.87 19.96
N ALA A 6 -8.91 20.35 18.98
CA ALA A 6 -8.35 20.79 17.71
C ALA A 6 -7.42 22.00 17.91
N ASP A 7 -6.18 21.87 17.45
CA ASP A 7 -5.20 22.95 17.39
C ASP A 7 -5.08 23.47 15.94
N PRO A 8 -5.40 24.75 15.67
CA PRO A 8 -5.27 25.34 14.33
C PRO A 8 -3.84 25.37 13.76
N PHE A 9 -2.81 25.29 14.61
CA PHE A 9 -1.41 25.38 14.18
C PHE A 9 -0.71 24.02 14.07
N ALA A 10 -1.36 22.94 14.50
CA ALA A 10 -0.82 21.58 14.42
C ALA A 10 -1.67 20.72 13.48
N THR A 11 -1.17 20.47 12.27
CA THR A 11 -1.81 19.52 11.34
C THR A 11 -1.45 18.08 11.73
N PRO A 12 -2.43 17.18 11.94
CA PRO A 12 -2.16 15.78 12.20
C PRO A 12 -1.53 15.10 10.97
N LEU A 13 -0.85 13.97 11.21
CA LEU A 13 -0.10 13.22 10.18
C LEU A 13 -0.94 12.82 8.97
N GLU A 14 -2.22 12.47 9.16
CA GLU A 14 -3.12 12.09 8.08
C GLU A 14 -4.52 12.67 8.31
N ILE A 15 -4.98 13.53 7.40
CA ILE A 15 -6.32 14.13 7.42
C ILE A 15 -7.19 13.37 6.42
N LEU A 16 -7.94 12.39 6.92
CA LEU A 16 -8.93 11.63 6.16
C LEU A 16 -10.34 12.06 6.57
N PRO A 17 -11.27 12.19 5.62
CA PRO A 17 -12.69 12.38 5.96
C PRO A 17 -13.28 11.06 6.49
N GLU A 18 -14.57 11.07 6.83
CA GLU A 18 -15.27 9.83 7.18
C GLU A 18 -15.43 8.90 5.96
N TRP A 19 -15.57 7.60 6.22
CA TRP A 19 -15.48 6.53 5.21
C TRP A 19 -16.47 6.68 4.04
N TYR A 20 -17.66 7.23 4.27
CA TYR A 20 -18.67 7.43 3.23
C TYR A 20 -18.33 8.58 2.27
N PHE A 21 -17.41 9.47 2.63
CA PHE A 21 -16.88 10.50 1.75
C PHE A 21 -15.65 10.04 0.94
N PHE A 22 -15.11 8.85 1.21
CA PHE A 22 -13.91 8.35 0.53
C PHE A 22 -13.99 8.35 -1.01
N PRO A 23 -15.10 7.92 -1.65
CA PRO A 23 -15.17 7.89 -3.12
C PRO A 23 -15.02 9.29 -3.73
N VAL A 24 -15.68 10.29 -3.14
CA VAL A 24 -15.67 11.67 -3.63
C VAL A 24 -14.33 12.34 -3.31
N PHE A 25 -13.74 12.04 -2.16
CA PHE A 25 -12.40 12.50 -1.78
C PHE A 25 -11.29 11.91 -2.66
N GLN A 26 -11.43 10.66 -3.11
CA GLN A 26 -10.48 10.06 -4.05
C GLN A 26 -10.51 10.76 -5.42
N ILE A 27 -11.70 11.11 -5.93
CA ILE A 27 -11.84 11.88 -7.17
C ILE A 27 -11.07 13.22 -7.09
N LEU A 28 -11.12 13.91 -5.94
CA LEU A 28 -10.40 15.17 -5.75
C LEU A 28 -8.88 14.99 -5.81
N ARG A 29 -8.36 13.85 -5.34
CA ARG A 29 -6.92 13.56 -5.29
C ARG A 29 -6.36 12.99 -6.60
N THR A 30 -7.19 12.29 -7.37
CA THR A 30 -6.76 11.68 -8.65
C THR A 30 -6.73 12.70 -9.79
N VAL A 31 -7.53 13.76 -9.72
CA VAL A 31 -7.62 14.78 -10.77
C VAL A 31 -6.58 15.88 -10.51
N PRO A 32 -5.62 16.13 -11.41
CA PRO A 32 -4.54 17.08 -11.17
C PRO A 32 -4.99 18.55 -11.16
N ASN A 33 -6.11 18.88 -11.81
CA ASN A 33 -6.66 20.24 -11.84
C ASN A 33 -7.69 20.46 -10.72
N LYS A 34 -7.45 21.48 -9.89
CA LYS A 34 -8.29 21.82 -8.72
C LYS A 34 -9.75 22.12 -9.08
N LEU A 35 -10.00 22.86 -10.17
CA LEU A 35 -11.36 23.22 -10.60
C LEU A 35 -12.11 22.00 -11.13
N LEU A 36 -11.45 21.19 -11.96
CA LEU A 36 -12.06 19.99 -12.54
C LEU A 36 -12.37 18.94 -11.46
N GLY A 37 -11.49 18.78 -10.46
CA GLY A 37 -11.72 17.90 -9.31
C GLY A 37 -13.00 18.27 -8.54
N VAL A 38 -13.17 19.55 -8.21
CA VAL A 38 -14.37 20.04 -7.51
C VAL A 38 -15.63 19.84 -8.35
N LEU A 39 -15.59 20.09 -9.66
CA LEU A 39 -16.74 19.86 -10.55
C LEU A 39 -17.14 18.39 -10.58
N LEU A 40 -16.17 17.47 -10.65
CA LEU A 40 -16.45 16.03 -10.64
C LEU A 40 -17.02 15.57 -9.30
N MET A 41 -16.54 16.12 -8.18
CA MET A 41 -17.12 15.84 -6.86
C MET A 41 -18.60 16.23 -6.78
N VAL A 42 -18.94 17.43 -7.28
CA VAL A 42 -20.34 17.91 -7.29
C VAL A 42 -21.20 17.13 -8.27
N SER A 43 -20.62 16.60 -9.35
CA SER A 43 -21.37 15.79 -10.33
C SER A 43 -21.93 14.49 -9.77
N VAL A 44 -21.33 13.92 -8.71
CA VAL A 44 -21.80 12.67 -8.09
C VAL A 44 -23.20 12.85 -7.47
N PRO A 45 -23.41 13.75 -6.48
CA PRO A 45 -24.75 14.00 -5.94
C PRO A 45 -25.68 14.66 -6.97
N ALA A 46 -25.17 15.56 -7.84
CA ALA A 46 -25.99 16.18 -8.87
C ALA A 46 -26.55 15.14 -9.86
N GLY A 47 -25.74 14.15 -10.26
CA GLY A 47 -26.18 13.03 -11.09
C GLY A 47 -27.26 12.20 -10.41
N LEU A 48 -27.14 11.96 -9.10
CA LEU A 48 -28.18 11.26 -8.33
C LEU A 48 -29.51 12.02 -8.33
N LEU A 49 -29.49 13.36 -8.28
CA LEU A 49 -30.69 14.19 -8.39
C LEU A 49 -31.38 14.08 -9.77
N THR A 50 -30.65 13.68 -10.81
CA THR A 50 -31.23 13.49 -12.15
C THR A 50 -31.95 12.16 -12.33
N VAL A 51 -31.74 11.19 -11.44
CA VAL A 51 -32.34 9.83 -11.51
C VAL A 51 -33.86 9.83 -11.70
N PRO A 52 -34.69 10.55 -10.90
CA PRO A 52 -36.15 10.50 -11.06
C PRO A 52 -36.62 11.03 -12.43
N PHE A 53 -35.87 11.95 -13.04
CA PHE A 53 -36.20 12.47 -14.37
C PHE A 53 -35.84 11.47 -15.47
N LEU A 54 -34.72 10.76 -15.32
CA LEU A 54 -34.30 9.70 -16.24
C LEU A 54 -35.22 8.47 -16.17
N GLU A 55 -35.68 8.08 -14.98
CA GLU A 55 -36.57 6.93 -14.81
C GLU A 55 -37.99 7.18 -15.35
N ASN A 56 -38.41 8.45 -15.43
CA ASN A 56 -39.70 8.85 -15.98
C ASN A 56 -39.79 8.72 -17.52
N VAL A 57 -38.65 8.58 -18.21
CA VAL A 57 -38.64 8.39 -19.69
C VAL A 57 -39.41 7.15 -20.11
N ASN A 58 -39.46 6.12 -19.26
CA ASN A 58 -40.01 4.82 -19.61
C ASN A 58 -41.35 4.56 -18.91
N LYS A 59 -42.32 4.02 -19.66
CA LYS A 59 -43.74 3.92 -19.26
C LYS A 59 -44.00 3.10 -17.99
N PHE A 60 -43.19 2.07 -17.71
CA PHE A 60 -43.44 1.13 -16.61
C PHE A 60 -42.41 1.27 -15.50
N GLN A 61 -42.71 1.80 -14.32
CA GLN A 61 -41.68 1.98 -13.28
C GLN A 61 -41.15 0.68 -12.65
N ASN A 62 -41.89 -0.44 -12.79
CA ASN A 62 -41.49 -1.72 -12.22
C ASN A 62 -40.29 -2.36 -12.97
N PRO A 63 -39.15 -2.64 -12.31
CA PRO A 63 -37.98 -3.29 -12.92
C PRO A 63 -38.27 -4.64 -13.58
N PHE A 64 -39.20 -5.44 -13.04
CA PHE A 64 -39.57 -6.74 -13.61
C PHE A 64 -40.29 -6.61 -14.96
N ARG A 65 -40.85 -5.44 -15.28
CA ARG A 65 -41.51 -5.15 -16.56
C ARG A 65 -40.56 -4.55 -17.60
N ARG A 66 -39.28 -4.36 -17.25
CA ARG A 66 -38.23 -3.79 -18.11
C ARG A 66 -37.06 -4.79 -18.24
N PRO A 67 -37.25 -5.97 -18.88
CA PRO A 67 -36.24 -7.03 -18.89
C PRO A 67 -34.89 -6.56 -19.46
N VAL A 68 -34.90 -5.74 -20.52
CA VAL A 68 -33.66 -5.22 -21.14
C VAL A 68 -32.86 -4.35 -20.17
N ALA A 69 -33.48 -3.36 -19.52
CA ALA A 69 -32.79 -2.47 -18.58
C ALA A 69 -32.27 -3.24 -17.36
N THR A 70 -33.06 -4.19 -16.86
CA THR A 70 -32.68 -5.05 -15.72
C THR A 70 -31.50 -5.96 -16.07
N THR A 71 -31.48 -6.58 -17.26
CA THR A 71 -30.33 -7.39 -17.70
C THR A 71 -29.06 -6.55 -17.85
N VAL A 72 -29.15 -5.34 -18.41
CA VAL A 72 -28.00 -4.43 -18.52
C VAL A 72 -27.45 -4.05 -17.14
N TYR A 73 -28.34 -3.72 -16.20
CA TYR A 73 -27.95 -3.41 -14.82
C TYR A 73 -27.21 -4.58 -14.15
N ILE A 74 -27.75 -5.80 -14.28
CA ILE A 74 -27.13 -7.01 -13.71
C ILE A 74 -25.76 -7.28 -14.35
N TYR A 75 -25.63 -7.12 -15.67
CA TYR A 75 -24.36 -7.33 -16.37
C TYR A 75 -23.29 -6.33 -15.90
N ILE A 76 -23.64 -5.04 -15.79
CA ILE A 76 -22.74 -4.00 -15.27
C ILE A 76 -22.32 -4.31 -13.83
N TYR A 77 -23.28 -4.72 -12.98
CA TYR A 77 -22.99 -5.08 -11.59
C TYR A 77 -22.01 -6.26 -11.49
N ILE A 78 -22.24 -7.33 -12.25
CA ILE A 78 -21.35 -8.50 -12.31
C ILE A 78 -19.95 -8.10 -12.80
N TYR A 79 -19.86 -7.28 -13.83
CA TYR A 79 -18.59 -6.80 -14.38
C TYR A 79 -17.77 -6.03 -13.33
N ILE A 80 -18.40 -5.08 -12.62
CA ILE A 80 -17.75 -4.30 -11.56
C ILE A 80 -17.29 -5.22 -10.43
N TYR A 81 -18.13 -6.16 -10.00
CA TYR A 81 -17.81 -7.10 -8.94
C TYR A 81 -16.58 -7.97 -9.29
N ILE A 82 -16.57 -8.55 -10.50
CA ILE A 82 -15.46 -9.36 -10.99
C ILE A 82 -14.17 -8.52 -11.06
N TYR A 83 -14.24 -7.29 -11.57
CA TYR A 83 -13.09 -6.41 -11.68
C TYR A 83 -12.48 -6.10 -10.29
N ILE A 84 -13.31 -5.71 -9.32
CA ILE A 84 -12.86 -5.42 -7.95
C ILE A 84 -12.24 -6.67 -7.32
N TYR A 85 -12.87 -7.84 -7.49
CA TYR A 85 -12.36 -9.10 -6.96
C TYR A 85 -10.97 -9.44 -7.52
N ILE A 86 -10.80 -9.37 -8.84
CA ILE A 86 -9.52 -9.63 -9.50
C ILE A 86 -8.45 -8.64 -9.03
N TYR A 87 -8.78 -7.34 -8.96
CA TYR A 87 -7.86 -6.31 -8.51
C TYR A 87 -7.36 -6.54 -7.08
N ILE A 88 -8.27 -6.83 -6.14
CA ILE A 88 -7.93 -7.12 -4.74
C ILE A 88 -7.05 -8.37 -4.65
N TYR A 89 -7.40 -9.43 -5.38
CA TYR A 89 -6.63 -10.68 -5.39
C TYR A 89 -5.18 -10.46 -5.86
N ILE A 90 -4.99 -9.76 -6.98
CA ILE A 90 -3.67 -9.44 -7.53
C ILE A 90 -2.86 -8.59 -6.54
N TYR A 91 -3.48 -7.56 -5.96
CA TYR A 91 -2.81 -6.67 -5.00
C TYR A 91 -2.30 -7.43 -3.77
N ILE A 92 -3.14 -8.29 -3.19
CA ILE A 92 -2.77 -9.13 -2.03
C ILE A 92 -1.62 -10.07 -2.39
N TYR A 93 -1.68 -10.71 -3.56
CA TYR A 93 -0.64 -11.64 -4.00
C TYR A 93 0.73 -10.94 -4.14
N ILE A 94 0.75 -9.77 -4.80
CA ILE A 94 1.98 -8.98 -4.96
C ILE A 94 2.53 -8.55 -3.61
N TYR A 95 1.68 -8.06 -2.70
CA TYR A 95 2.11 -7.63 -1.37
C TYR A 95 2.75 -8.77 -0.57
N ILE A 96 2.13 -9.95 -0.57
CA ILE A 96 2.68 -11.15 0.10
C ILE A 96 4.03 -11.54 -0.51
N TYR A 97 4.15 -11.53 -1.84
CA TYR A 97 5.39 -11.87 -2.53
C TYR A 97 6.54 -10.93 -2.14
N ILE A 98 6.29 -9.61 -2.15
CA ILE A 98 7.27 -8.60 -1.74
C ILE A 98 7.67 -8.78 -0.28
N TYR A 99 6.71 -9.03 0.62
CA TYR A 99 6.98 -9.24 2.03
C TYR A 99 7.88 -10.47 2.27
N ILE A 100 7.60 -11.58 1.59
CA ILE A 100 8.44 -12.78 1.65
C ILE A 100 9.84 -12.49 1.11
N TYR A 101 9.95 -11.79 -0.02
CA TYR A 101 11.24 -11.44 -0.61
C TYR A 101 12.08 -10.57 0.33
N MET A 102 11.48 -9.54 0.93
CA MET A 102 12.15 -8.70 1.93
C MET A 102 12.59 -9.50 3.15
N TYR A 103 11.73 -10.39 3.66
CA TYR A 103 12.06 -11.23 4.81
C TYR A 103 13.25 -12.17 4.53
N VAL A 104 13.26 -12.82 3.36
CA VAL A 104 14.38 -13.67 2.92
C VAL A 104 15.64 -12.84 2.72
N CYS A 105 15.54 -11.68 2.06
CA CYS A 105 16.68 -10.78 1.83
C CYS A 105 17.29 -10.31 3.16
N ASN A 106 16.46 -9.91 4.13
CA ASN A 106 16.94 -9.50 5.45
C ASN A 106 17.63 -10.67 6.17
N ARG A 107 17.04 -11.87 6.16
CA ARG A 107 17.67 -13.06 6.74
C ARG A 107 19.03 -13.37 6.10
N VAL A 108 19.16 -13.27 4.77
CA VAL A 108 20.43 -13.48 4.06
C VAL A 108 21.45 -12.38 4.38
N MET A 109 21.02 -11.14 4.56
CA MET A 109 21.91 -10.05 4.96
C MET A 109 22.41 -10.20 6.40
N GLU A 110 21.56 -10.68 7.31
CA GLU A 110 21.95 -11.03 8.67
C GLU A 110 22.98 -12.16 8.71
N THR A 111 22.80 -13.21 7.89
CA THR A 111 23.81 -14.29 7.80
C THR A 111 25.13 -13.81 7.19
N LYS A 112 25.09 -12.97 6.14
CA LYS A 112 26.30 -12.38 5.55
C LYS A 112 27.05 -11.45 6.51
N LYS A 113 26.33 -10.61 7.26
CA LYS A 113 26.94 -9.75 8.30
C LYS A 113 27.58 -10.59 9.40
N GLY A 114 26.89 -11.61 9.91
CA GLY A 114 27.44 -12.54 10.90
C GLY A 114 28.70 -13.25 10.40
N PHE A 115 28.70 -13.70 9.15
CA PHE A 115 29.87 -14.33 8.52
C PHE A 115 31.05 -13.35 8.37
N HIS A 116 30.79 -12.11 7.94
CA HIS A 116 31.84 -11.11 7.77
C HIS A 116 32.47 -10.68 9.10
N VAL A 117 31.67 -10.55 10.16
CA VAL A 117 32.17 -10.27 11.52
C VAL A 117 33.04 -11.43 12.01
N PHE A 118 32.54 -12.66 11.90
CA PHE A 118 33.31 -13.86 12.30
C PHE A 118 34.64 -13.99 11.53
N TYR A 119 34.64 -13.72 10.22
CA TYR A 119 35.84 -13.77 9.39
C TYR A 119 36.90 -12.75 9.86
N ASN A 120 36.49 -11.53 10.16
CA ASN A 120 37.40 -10.49 10.64
C ASN A 120 38.01 -10.86 12.00
N ASP A 121 37.20 -11.36 12.93
CA ASP A 121 37.67 -11.81 14.25
C ASP A 121 38.67 -12.98 14.13
N PHE A 122 38.43 -13.91 13.20
CA PHE A 122 39.34 -15.02 12.92
C PHE A 122 40.68 -14.55 12.36
N VAL A 123 40.67 -13.61 11.41
CA VAL A 123 41.89 -13.05 10.81
C VAL A 123 42.72 -12.27 11.85
N GLU A 124 42.07 -11.47 12.69
CA GLU A 124 42.72 -10.71 13.76
C GLU A 124 43.39 -11.65 14.79
N SER A 125 42.69 -12.72 15.18
CA SER A 125 43.22 -13.76 16.08
C SER A 125 44.44 -14.49 15.49
N SER A 126 44.41 -14.80 14.19
CA SER A 126 45.54 -15.41 13.48
C SER A 126 46.78 -14.50 13.44
N LYS A 127 46.59 -13.20 13.13
CA LYS A 127 47.68 -12.21 13.14
C LYS A 127 48.31 -12.07 14.52
N ASN A 128 47.51 -11.97 15.57
CA ASN A 128 48.00 -11.85 16.95
C ASN A 128 48.81 -13.09 17.36
N LYS A 129 48.38 -14.29 16.98
CA LYS A 129 49.11 -15.54 17.24
C LYS A 129 50.44 -15.61 16.48
N MET A 130 50.46 -15.14 15.23
CA MET A 130 51.68 -15.10 14.42
C MET A 130 52.68 -14.05 14.96
N ALA A 131 52.21 -12.87 15.36
CA ALA A 131 53.02 -11.84 16.00
C ALA A 131 53.63 -12.34 17.33
N PHE A 132 52.85 -13.03 18.15
CA PHE A 132 53.33 -13.62 19.40
C PHE A 132 54.42 -14.67 19.17
N ASN A 133 54.24 -15.55 18.18
CA ASN A 133 55.25 -16.54 17.81
C ASN A 133 56.51 -15.86 17.28
N PHE A 134 56.39 -14.82 16.45
CA PHE A 134 57.52 -14.07 15.91
C PHE A 134 58.34 -13.36 17.02
N ILE A 135 57.67 -12.72 17.98
CA ILE A 135 58.33 -12.11 19.14
C ILE A 135 59.03 -13.17 20.00
N SER A 136 58.39 -14.33 20.20
CA SER A 136 59.01 -15.46 20.93
C SER A 136 60.28 -15.98 20.23
N TYR A 137 60.27 -16.11 18.89
CA TYR A 137 61.47 -16.48 18.13
C TYR A 137 62.59 -15.44 18.24
N LEU A 138 62.25 -14.14 18.17
CA LEU A 138 63.23 -13.05 18.34
C LEU A 138 63.84 -13.00 19.74
N LEU A 139 63.06 -13.35 20.77
CA LEU A 139 63.56 -13.45 22.14
C LEU A 139 64.50 -14.65 22.32
N VAL A 140 64.19 -15.81 21.73
CA VAL A 140 65.04 -17.01 21.80
C VAL A 140 66.35 -16.82 21.02
N ALA A 141 66.33 -16.12 19.88
CA ALA A 141 67.54 -15.86 19.08
C ALA A 141 68.51 -14.83 19.69
N LYS A 142 68.12 -14.19 20.81
CA LYS A 142 68.90 -13.13 21.48
C LYS A 142 69.75 -13.63 22.67
N TYR A 143 69.69 -14.93 22.96
CA TYR A 143 70.48 -15.66 23.96
C TYR A 143 71.23 -16.81 23.29
#